data_AF-A0A524E6Z7-F1
#
_entry.id   AF-A0A524E6Z7-F1
#
_cell.length_a   1.000
_cell.length_b   1.000
_cell.length_c   1.000
_cell.angle_alpha   90.00
_cell.angle_beta   90.00
_cell.angle_gamma   90.00
#
_symmetry.space_group_name_H-M   'P 1'
#
loop_
_entity.id
_entity.type
_entity.pdbx_description
1 polymer ?
#
loop_
_entity_poly.entity_id
_entity_poly.type
_entity_poly.pdbx_seq_one_letter_code
_entity_poly.pdbx_strand_id
1 'polypeptide(L)'
;MRNYNMNSGFEEKLSRTSKVAYGSANTAGNILSGIAFSAITFYYNVILGLSAQLIGIGWLIFAFWNALNDPLFGYYEDRTKSDLGRRIPYIRYGAPVFGLLF
;
A
#
# COMPACT_ATOMS: atom_id res chain seq x y z
N MET A 1 16.28 0.61 31.93
CA MET A 1 16.06 -0.54 31.04
C MET A 1 14.67 -1.09 31.37
N ARG A 2 13.70 -1.01 30.43
CA ARG A 2 12.33 -1.51 30.64
C ARG A 2 12.34 -3.03 30.54
N ASN A 3 12.02 -3.71 31.64
CA ASN A 3 11.92 -5.17 31.70
C ASN A 3 10.74 -5.64 30.84
N TYR A 4 11.02 -6.18 29.65
CA TYR A 4 10.02 -6.89 28.85
C TYR A 4 9.98 -8.35 29.30
N ASN A 5 8.86 -8.75 29.90
CA ASN A 5 8.59 -10.15 30.23
C ASN A 5 8.34 -10.93 28.94
N MET A 6 9.23 -11.87 28.61
CA MET A 6 9.19 -12.73 27.42
C MET A 6 8.08 -13.81 27.43
N ASN A 7 7.08 -13.70 28.33
CA ASN A 7 6.03 -14.72 28.54
C ASN A 7 4.62 -14.28 28.13
N SER A 8 4.43 -13.13 27.48
CA SER A 8 3.15 -12.79 26.86
C SER A 8 3.08 -13.42 25.47
N GLY A 9 2.23 -14.43 25.29
CA GLY A 9 1.78 -14.81 23.95
C GLY A 9 1.32 -13.57 23.17
N PHE A 10 1.42 -13.61 21.84
CA PHE A 10 1.16 -12.52 20.89
C PHE A 10 -0.29 -11.97 20.88
N GLU A 11 -0.98 -11.89 22.01
CA GLU A 11 -2.26 -11.19 22.17
C GLU A 11 -2.03 -9.75 22.65
N GLU A 12 -1.42 -8.92 21.81
CA GLU A 12 -1.55 -7.48 21.99
C GLU A 12 -2.99 -7.07 21.61
N LYS A 13 -3.87 -6.92 22.60
CA LYS A 13 -5.27 -6.52 22.38
C LYS A 13 -5.34 -5.06 21.97
N LEU A 14 -5.38 -4.81 20.66
CA LEU A 14 -5.58 -3.46 20.10
C LEU A 14 -6.90 -2.85 20.58
N SER A 15 -6.85 -1.58 21.00
CA SER A 15 -8.03 -0.79 21.36
C SER A 15 -9.02 -0.73 20.21
N ARG A 16 -10.33 -0.75 20.51
CA ARG A 16 -11.40 -0.61 19.51
C ARG A 16 -11.22 0.67 18.70
N THR A 17 -10.79 1.75 19.33
CA THR A 17 -10.51 3.03 18.66
C THR A 17 -9.40 2.90 17.62
N SER A 18 -8.31 2.20 17.93
CA SER A 18 -7.20 1.99 16.97
C SER A 18 -7.65 1.19 15.76
N LYS A 19 -8.50 0.16 15.96
CA LYS A 19 -9.06 -0.63 14.86
C LYS A 19 -9.95 0.21 13.95
N VAL A 20 -10.85 1.01 14.54
CA VAL A 20 -11.74 1.91 13.79
C VAL A 20 -10.93 2.97 13.06
N ALA A 21 -10.00 3.65 13.74
CA ALA A 21 -9.15 4.68 13.13
C ALA A 21 -8.33 4.13 11.96
N TYR A 22 -7.71 2.96 12.12
CA TYR A 22 -6.99 2.28 11.05
C TYR A 22 -7.91 1.93 9.87
N GLY A 23 -9.07 1.35 10.15
CA GLY A 23 -10.06 1.00 9.12
C GLY A 23 -10.58 2.22 8.35
N SER A 24 -10.86 3.32 9.04
CA SER A 24 -11.29 4.58 8.43
C SER A 24 -10.19 5.17 7.54
N ALA A 25 -8.94 5.22 8.03
CA ALA A 25 -7.81 5.71 7.24
C ALA A 25 -7.56 4.84 5.99
N ASN A 26 -7.60 3.52 6.15
CA ASN A 26 -7.46 2.58 5.03
C ASN A 26 -8.60 2.72 4.01
N THR A 27 -9.84 2.90 4.47
CA THR A 27 -10.99 3.13 3.59
C THR A 27 -10.82 4.41 2.79
N ALA A 28 -10.42 5.51 3.44
CA ALA A 28 -10.18 6.78 2.76
C ALA A 28 -9.08 6.65 1.68
N GLY A 29 -7.97 5.98 2.00
CA GLY A 29 -6.89 5.72 1.04
C GLY A 29 -7.35 4.89 -0.17
N ASN A 30 -8.16 3.86 0.05
CA ASN A 30 -8.70 3.03 -1.02
C ASN A 30 -9.71 3.77 -1.90
N ILE A 31 -10.54 4.65 -1.31
CA ILE A 31 -11.46 5.50 -2.08
C ILE A 31 -10.68 6.45 -2.99
N LEU A 32 -9.65 7.14 -2.47
CA LEU A 32 -8.82 8.04 -3.26
C LEU A 32 -8.15 7.30 -4.42
N SER A 33 -7.59 6.12 -4.15
CA SER A 33 -6.97 5.28 -5.18
C SER A 33 -7.99 4.83 -6.23
N GLY A 34 -9.19 4.43 -5.81
CA GLY A 34 -10.27 4.04 -6.71
C GLY A 34 -10.75 5.17 -7.63
N ILE A 35 -10.85 6.40 -7.11
CA ILE A 35 -11.18 7.58 -7.91
C ILE A 35 -10.09 7.83 -8.97
N ALA A 36 -8.82 7.76 -8.59
CA ALA A 36 -7.70 7.96 -9.53
C ALA A 36 -7.70 6.90 -10.65
N PHE A 37 -7.86 5.61 -10.30
CA PHE A 37 -7.92 4.52 -11.29
C PHE A 37 -9.13 4.62 -12.23
N SER A 38 -10.28 5.05 -11.70
CA SER A 38 -11.48 5.32 -12.51
C SER A 38 -11.24 6.47 -13.49
N ALA A 39 -10.62 7.57 -13.03
CA ALA A 39 -10.30 8.73 -13.87
C ALA A 39 -9.34 8.37 -15.01
N ILE A 40 -8.30 7.58 -14.73
CA ILE A 40 -7.37 7.08 -15.76
C ILE A 40 -8.12 6.24 -16.80
N THR A 41 -8.95 5.29 -16.34
CA THR A 41 -9.75 4.45 -17.24
C THR A 41 -10.67 5.27 -18.13
N PHE A 42 -11.38 6.24 -17.55
CA PHE A 42 -12.26 7.14 -18.27
C PHE A 42 -11.51 7.98 -19.30
N TYR A 43 -10.36 8.55 -18.92
CA TYR A 43 -9.53 9.35 -19.81
C TYR A 43 -9.10 8.56 -21.04
N TYR A 44 -8.55 7.35 -20.86
CA TYR A 44 -8.13 6.53 -21.98
C TYR A 44 -9.30 6.04 -22.83
N ASN A 45 -10.42 5.67 -22.23
CA ASN A 45 -11.57 5.15 -22.98
C ASN A 45 -12.33 6.24 -23.73
N VAL A 46 -12.75 7.29 -23.03
CA VAL A 46 -13.72 8.28 -23.53
C VAL A 46 -13.03 9.44 -24.21
N ILE A 47 -11.93 9.94 -23.65
CA ILE A 47 -11.24 11.12 -24.20
C ILE A 47 -10.30 10.71 -25.33
N LEU A 48 -9.54 9.63 -25.16
CA LEU A 48 -8.61 9.13 -26.19
C LEU A 48 -9.21 8.05 -27.11
N GLY A 49 -10.41 7.55 -26.80
CA GLY A 49 -11.10 6.60 -27.67
C GLY A 49 -10.50 5.19 -27.68
N LEU A 50 -9.70 4.79 -26.69
CA LEU A 50 -9.17 3.42 -26.63
C LEU A 50 -10.31 2.42 -26.43
N SER A 51 -10.23 1.31 -27.15
CA SER A 51 -11.16 0.21 -27.00
C SER A 51 -11.08 -0.42 -25.60
N ALA A 52 -12.21 -0.94 -25.13
CA ALA A 52 -12.30 -1.60 -23.83
C ALA A 52 -11.33 -2.80 -23.72
N GLN A 53 -11.03 -3.46 -24.85
CA GLN A 53 -10.09 -4.57 -24.90
C GLN A 53 -8.66 -4.14 -24.55
N LEU A 54 -8.18 -3.03 -25.11
CA LEU A 54 -6.83 -2.52 -24.83
C LEU A 54 -6.69 -2.05 -23.38
N ILE A 55 -7.73 -1.41 -22.85
CA ILE A 55 -7.79 -0.99 -21.45
C ILE A 55 -7.76 -2.21 -20.53
N GLY A 56 -8.52 -3.25 -20.85
CA GLY A 56 -8.50 -4.52 -20.12
C GLY A 56 -7.13 -5.17 -20.11
N ILE A 57 -6.42 -5.18 -21.24
CA ILE A 57 -5.03 -5.68 -21.32
C ILE A 57 -4.11 -4.83 -20.44
N GLY A 58 -4.25 -3.50 -20.45
CA GLY A 58 -3.49 -2.59 -19.58
C GLY A 58 -3.71 -2.91 -18.10
N TRP A 59 -4.96 -3.08 -17.67
CA TRP A 59 -5.29 -3.46 -16.30
C TRP A 59 -4.79 -4.84 -15.91
N LEU A 60 -4.79 -5.80 -16.83
CA LEU A 60 -4.19 -7.12 -16.59
C LEU A 60 -2.69 -7.03 -16.37
N ILE A 61 -1.97 -6.29 -17.21
CA ILE A 61 -0.52 -6.06 -17.05
C ILE A 61 -0.26 -5.39 -15.70
N PHE A 62 -1.05 -4.37 -15.35
CA PHE A 62 -0.96 -3.71 -14.04
C PHE A 62 -1.18 -4.69 -12.89
N ALA A 63 -2.21 -5.54 -12.95
CA ALA A 63 -2.49 -6.53 -11.91
C ALA A 63 -1.35 -7.54 -11.75
N PHE A 64 -0.79 -8.05 -12.86
CA PHE A 64 0.37 -8.95 -12.82
C PHE A 64 1.61 -8.26 -12.22
N TRP A 65 1.85 -7.00 -12.58
CA TRP A 65 2.95 -6.23 -12.02
C TRP A 65 2.84 -6.09 -10.49
N ASN A 66 1.65 -5.77 -9.96
CA ASN A 66 1.44 -5.67 -8.51
C ASN A 66 1.54 -7.04 -7.82
N ALA A 67 0.97 -8.09 -8.42
CA ALA A 67 1.04 -9.44 -7.88
C ALA A 67 2.47 -9.96 -7.70
N LEU A 68 3.42 -9.47 -8.51
CA LEU A 68 4.85 -9.76 -8.36
C LEU A 68 5.54 -8.82 -7.37
N ASN A 69 5.29 -7.51 -7.47
CA ASN A 69 6.02 -6.53 -6.67
C ASN A 69 5.60 -6.51 -5.21
N ASP A 70 4.32 -6.72 -4.90
CA ASP A 70 3.83 -6.65 -3.52
C ASP A 70 4.49 -7.72 -2.63
N PRO A 71 4.60 -9.01 -3.04
CA PRO A 71 5.36 -10.00 -2.28
C PRO A 71 6.86 -9.72 -2.23
N LEU A 72 7.45 -9.22 -3.32
CA LEU A 72 8.88 -8.88 -3.39
C LEU A 72 9.24 -7.79 -2.37
N PHE A 73 8.50 -6.68 -2.38
CA PHE A 73 8.70 -5.61 -1.41
C PHE A 73 8.37 -6.06 0.01
N GLY A 74 7.29 -6.83 0.20
CA GLY A 74 6.97 -7.40 1.51
C GLY A 74 8.13 -8.25 2.06
N TYR A 75 8.78 -9.05 1.22
CA TYR A 75 9.94 -9.84 1.61
C TYR A 75 11.16 -8.99 1.96
N TYR A 76 11.45 -7.94 1.19
CA TYR A 76 12.56 -7.03 1.49
C TYR A 76 12.34 -6.24 2.77
N GLU A 77 11.13 -5.70 2.96
CA GLU A 77 10.74 -5.03 4.19
C GLU A 77 10.90 -5.96 5.38
N ASP A 78 10.37 -7.18 5.28
CA ASP A 78 10.37 -8.13 6.38
C ASP A 78 11.77 -8.57 6.81
N ARG A 79 12.75 -8.55 5.89
CA ARG A 79 14.16 -8.87 6.17
C ARG A 79 15.01 -7.68 6.59
N THR A 80 14.46 -6.47 6.59
CA THR A 80 15.22 -5.28 6.94
C THR A 80 15.54 -5.24 8.43
N LYS A 81 16.84 -5.26 8.72
CA LYS A 81 17.41 -5.10 10.06
C LYS A 81 17.89 -3.66 10.19
N SER A 82 17.02 -2.78 10.67
CA SER A 82 17.32 -1.39 10.96
C SER A 82 16.93 -1.06 12.40
N ASP A 83 17.70 -0.20 13.05
CA ASP A 83 17.43 0.29 14.40
C ASP A 83 16.11 1.08 14.48
N LEU A 84 15.61 1.59 13.35
CA LEU A 84 14.34 2.29 13.25
C LEU A 84 13.14 1.32 13.17
N GLY A 85 13.40 0.01 13.10
CA GLY A 85 12.40 -1.03 12.87
C GLY A 85 12.24 -1.37 11.38
N ARG A 86 11.30 -2.28 11.12
CA ARG A 86 11.17 -3.00 9.85
C ARG A 86 10.64 -2.15 8.69
N ARG A 87 9.61 -1.33 8.96
CA ARG A 87 8.88 -0.54 7.93
C ARG A 87 9.22 0.96 7.91
N ILE A 88 9.71 1.49 9.03
CA ILE A 88 9.96 2.93 9.19
C ILE A 88 11.03 3.48 8.23
N PRO A 89 12.14 2.78 7.90
CA PRO A 89 13.11 3.27 6.94
C PRO A 89 12.49 3.52 5.55
N TYR A 90 11.67 2.56 5.08
CA TYR A 90 11.01 2.64 3.78
C TYR A 90 10.04 3.82 3.69
N ILE A 91 9.23 4.04 4.74
CA ILE A 91 8.30 5.18 4.77
C ILE A 91 9.09 6.49 4.85
N ARG A 92 10.08 6.58 5.73
CA ARG A 92 10.82 7.84 5.98
C ARG A 92 11.60 8.32 4.76
N TYR A 93 12.29 7.41 4.07
CA TYR A 93 13.12 7.76 2.91
C TYR A 93 12.38 7.62 1.59
N GLY A 94 11.37 6.75 1.52
CA GLY A 94 10.55 6.56 0.33
C GLY A 94 9.45 7.61 0.16
N ALA A 95 8.81 8.09 1.24
CA ALA A 95 7.71 9.05 1.13
C ALA A 95 8.10 10.38 0.45
N PRO A 96 9.27 11.00 0.72
CA PRO A 96 9.69 12.20 0.01
C PRO A 96 9.91 11.97 -1.49
N VAL A 97 10.51 10.83 -1.85
CA VAL A 97 10.72 10.46 -3.26
C VAL A 97 9.38 10.22 -3.95
N PHE A 98 8.47 9.52 -3.28
CA PHE A 98 7.12 9.27 -3.78
C PHE A 98 6.35 10.58 -4.02
N GLY A 99 6.32 11.48 -3.04
CA GLY A 99 5.61 12.76 -3.17
C GLY A 99 6.24 13.77 -4.14
N LEU A 100 7.46 13.55 -4.63
CA LEU A 100 8.07 14.37 -5.67
C LEU A 100 7.79 13.87 -7.09
N LEU A 101 7.53 12.58 -7.24
CA LEU A 101 7.38 11.93 -8.55
C LEU A 101 5.92 11.67 -8.94
N PHE A 102 5.00 11.76 -7.98
CA PHE A 102 3.55 11.52 -8.12
C PHE A 102 2.77 12.69 -7.54
#